data_AF-X1AYI7-F1
#
_entry.id   AF-X1AYI7-F1
#
_cell.length_a   1.000
_cell.length_b   1.000
_cell.length_c   1.000
_cell.angle_alpha   90.00
_cell.angle_beta   90.00
_cell.angle_gamma   90.00
#
_symmetry.space_group_name_H-M   'P 1'
#
loop_
_entity.id
_entity.type
_entity.pdbx_description
1 polymer ?
#
loop_
_entity_poly.entity_id
_entity_poly.type
_entity_poly.pdbx_seq_one_letter_code
_entity_poly.pdbx_strand_id
1 'polypeptide(L)'
;ACQFIKENNVSGKMFNYWTEGGFIAWGQGPDPNTGKTPLRLFMDGRAQAAYNYRAYQGWSALMFGGQIVREATIRKRKLTVKDYDKIAKWLDEELTKDKVWVVLMPANQFNKPFVKAIEHHSKWQLVFLNDKQKLFIDTRTPQGKKLFDGIANGKTIYPDEYHRKLILAHNLFFFATNDAAKSQGVELAIQAFDMVPSRTPLQMIKRYYDRNPALRARILEFFQGCFDEFIRNRKQYNAQHGIHHRIIAALMATDHLQPMAAREKDTEKIDYYKQLRKELSDQLKSFRDKRW
;
A
#
# COMPACT_ATOMS: atom_id res chain seq x y z
N ALA A 1 -10.93 0.66 4.30
CA ALA A 1 -11.22 -0.64 3.65
C ALA A 1 -12.68 -1.05 3.83
N CYS A 2 -13.18 -1.29 5.04
CA CYS A 2 -14.59 -1.71 5.24
C CYS A 2 -15.61 -0.70 4.68
N GLN A 3 -15.44 0.59 4.94
CA GLN A 3 -16.30 1.64 4.37
C GLN A 3 -16.28 1.61 2.82
N PHE A 4 -15.09 1.51 2.20
CA PHE A 4 -14.96 1.33 0.75
C PHE A 4 -15.70 0.08 0.23
N ILE A 5 -15.56 -1.06 0.90
CA ILE A 5 -16.27 -2.31 0.55
C ILE A 5 -17.79 -2.11 0.61
N LYS A 6 -18.28 -1.48 1.68
CA LYS A 6 -19.70 -1.23 1.93
C LYS A 6 -20.29 -0.26 0.89
N GLU A 7 -19.68 0.90 0.72
CA GLU A 7 -20.19 1.97 -0.16
C GLU A 7 -20.18 1.58 -1.63
N ASN A 8 -19.25 0.72 -2.05
CA ASN A 8 -19.19 0.20 -3.41
C ASN A 8 -19.96 -1.12 -3.60
N ASN A 9 -20.69 -1.59 -2.57
CA ASN A 9 -21.45 -2.84 -2.59
C ASN A 9 -20.64 -4.05 -3.10
N VAL A 10 -19.39 -4.16 -2.66
CA VAL A 10 -18.49 -5.24 -3.08
C VAL A 10 -18.98 -6.56 -2.50
N SER A 11 -19.15 -7.59 -3.34
CA SER A 11 -19.70 -8.91 -2.96
C SER A 11 -19.00 -10.06 -3.70
N GLY A 12 -19.19 -11.31 -3.28
CA GLY A 12 -18.57 -12.48 -3.90
C GLY A 12 -17.58 -13.18 -2.97
N LYS A 13 -16.37 -13.49 -3.46
CA LYS A 13 -15.32 -14.15 -2.66
C LYS A 13 -14.03 -13.33 -2.70
N MET A 14 -13.48 -13.11 -1.51
CA MET A 14 -12.26 -12.37 -1.24
C MET A 14 -11.19 -13.31 -0.71
N PHE A 15 -9.94 -13.14 -1.14
CA PHE A 15 -8.77 -13.66 -0.43
C PHE A 15 -8.20 -12.60 0.52
N ASN A 16 -8.05 -12.97 1.79
CA ASN A 16 -7.64 -12.06 2.87
C ASN A 16 -6.53 -12.67 3.73
N TYR A 17 -5.88 -11.81 4.52
CA TYR A 17 -4.90 -12.28 5.49
C TYR A 17 -5.57 -12.97 6.69
N TRP A 18 -4.86 -13.92 7.30
CA TRP A 18 -5.34 -14.85 8.33
C TRP A 18 -6.13 -14.19 9.43
N THR A 19 -5.59 -13.11 10.01
CA THR A 19 -6.15 -12.46 11.20
C THR A 19 -7.20 -11.39 10.89
N GLU A 20 -7.49 -11.15 9.61
CA GLU A 20 -8.31 -10.00 9.21
C GLU A 20 -9.78 -10.34 9.00
N GLY A 21 -10.11 -11.63 8.88
CA GLY A 21 -11.44 -12.11 8.51
C GLY A 21 -12.58 -11.45 9.29
N GLY A 22 -12.61 -11.63 10.60
CA GLY A 22 -13.68 -11.10 11.45
C GLY A 22 -13.92 -9.59 11.38
N PHE A 23 -12.91 -8.72 11.17
CA PHE A 23 -13.21 -7.28 11.05
C PHE A 23 -13.79 -6.95 9.67
N ILE A 24 -13.36 -7.68 8.64
CA ILE A 24 -13.90 -7.53 7.27
C ILE A 24 -15.35 -8.01 7.26
N ALA A 25 -15.66 -9.13 7.92
CA ALA A 25 -17.03 -9.62 8.07
C ALA A 25 -17.90 -8.63 8.85
N TRP A 26 -17.41 -8.13 9.99
CA TRP A 26 -18.14 -7.17 10.81
C TRP A 26 -18.39 -5.82 10.10
N GLY A 27 -17.45 -5.39 9.25
CA GLY A 27 -17.55 -4.14 8.50
C GLY A 27 -18.57 -4.15 7.34
N GLN A 28 -19.30 -5.25 7.14
CA GLN A 28 -20.29 -5.42 6.09
C GLN A 28 -21.70 -5.50 6.67
N GLY A 29 -22.69 -4.99 5.94
CA GLY A 29 -24.09 -5.31 6.23
C GLY A 29 -24.40 -6.75 5.78
N PRO A 30 -25.18 -7.52 6.54
CA PRO A 30 -25.63 -8.83 6.09
C PRO A 30 -26.53 -8.67 4.85
N ASP A 31 -26.43 -9.62 3.93
CA ASP A 31 -27.38 -9.74 2.83
C ASP A 31 -28.79 -9.96 3.40
N PRO A 32 -29.79 -9.15 3.03
CA PRO A 32 -31.10 -9.15 3.68
C PRO A 32 -31.88 -10.45 3.44
N ASN A 33 -31.57 -11.19 2.37
CA ASN A 33 -32.27 -12.41 2.01
C ASN A 33 -31.64 -13.66 2.64
N THR A 34 -30.32 -13.65 2.82
CA THR A 34 -29.56 -14.84 3.25
C THR A 34 -28.95 -14.71 4.64
N GLY A 35 -28.89 -13.49 5.20
CA GLY A 35 -28.19 -13.17 6.44
C GLY A 35 -26.66 -13.27 6.36
N LYS A 36 -26.10 -13.64 5.20
CA LYS A 36 -24.66 -13.88 5.01
C LYS A 36 -23.94 -12.58 4.68
N THR A 37 -22.64 -12.52 4.96
CA THR A 37 -21.79 -11.42 4.49
C THR A 37 -21.70 -11.43 2.95
N PRO A 38 -22.02 -10.33 2.25
CA PRO A 38 -21.99 -10.28 0.78
C PRO A 38 -20.62 -10.62 0.19
N LEU A 39 -19.54 -10.09 0.78
CA LEU A 39 -18.16 -10.44 0.42
C LEU A 39 -17.63 -11.51 1.37
N ARG A 40 -17.66 -12.76 0.90
CA ARG A 40 -17.26 -13.92 1.67
C ARG A 40 -15.74 -14.05 1.72
N LEU A 41 -15.24 -14.33 2.92
CA LEU A 41 -13.83 -14.49 3.21
C LEU A 41 -13.32 -15.84 2.68
N PHE A 42 -12.07 -15.88 2.25
CA PHE A 42 -11.40 -17.13 1.93
C PHE A 42 -11.05 -17.90 3.21
N MET A 43 -10.63 -17.17 4.25
CA MET A 43 -10.26 -17.75 5.54
C MET A 43 -10.40 -16.73 6.67
N ASP A 44 -10.78 -17.20 7.87
CA ASP A 44 -10.63 -16.44 9.10
C ASP A 44 -9.92 -17.29 10.15
N GLY A 45 -8.70 -16.89 10.48
CA GLY A 45 -7.85 -17.54 11.47
C GLY A 45 -8.38 -17.48 12.90
N ARG A 46 -9.39 -16.65 13.20
CA ARG A 46 -10.07 -16.67 14.51
C ARG A 46 -11.22 -17.67 14.53
N ALA A 47 -11.73 -18.05 13.36
CA ALA A 47 -12.72 -19.11 13.20
C ALA A 47 -12.05 -20.43 12.78
N GLN A 48 -10.81 -20.70 13.23
CA GLN A 48 -10.03 -21.90 12.89
C GLN A 48 -10.81 -23.21 13.05
N ALA A 49 -11.62 -23.33 14.10
CA ALA A 49 -12.44 -24.53 14.35
C ALA A 49 -13.49 -24.79 13.27
N ALA A 50 -13.86 -23.76 12.48
CA ALA A 50 -14.81 -23.88 11.37
C ALA A 50 -14.15 -24.32 10.06
N TYR A 51 -12.81 -24.38 9.99
CA TYR A 51 -12.08 -24.72 8.77
C TYR A 51 -11.36 -26.05 8.90
N ASN A 52 -11.40 -26.85 7.83
CA ASN A 52 -10.57 -28.05 7.77
C ASN A 52 -9.09 -27.67 7.56
N TYR A 53 -8.19 -28.57 7.97
CA TYR A 53 -6.74 -28.37 7.79
C TYR A 53 -6.35 -28.13 6.32
N ARG A 54 -7.08 -28.73 5.37
CA ARG A 54 -6.83 -28.55 3.93
C ARG A 54 -7.05 -27.11 3.47
N ALA A 55 -8.02 -26.40 4.03
CA ALA A 55 -8.27 -24.99 3.75
C ALA A 55 -7.08 -24.12 4.20
N TYR A 56 -6.52 -24.42 5.39
CA TYR A 56 -5.30 -23.76 5.85
C TYR A 56 -4.10 -24.04 4.94
N GLN A 57 -3.94 -25.28 4.50
CA GLN A 57 -2.86 -25.64 3.57
C GLN A 57 -2.99 -24.89 2.23
N GLY A 58 -4.21 -24.82 1.67
CA GLY A 58 -4.48 -24.06 0.44
C GLY A 58 -4.18 -22.57 0.62
N TRP A 59 -4.70 -21.96 1.68
CA TRP A 59 -4.41 -20.56 2.01
C TRP A 59 -2.92 -20.30 2.20
N SER A 60 -2.22 -21.19 2.92
CA SER A 60 -0.78 -21.06 3.20
C SER A 60 0.05 -21.19 1.93
N ALA A 61 -0.29 -22.15 1.07
CA ALA A 61 0.38 -22.32 -0.22
C ALA A 61 0.32 -21.02 -1.03
N LEU A 62 -0.89 -20.45 -1.16
CA LEU A 62 -1.12 -19.16 -1.83
C LEU A 62 -0.30 -18.04 -1.19
N MET A 63 -0.47 -17.79 0.11
CA MET A 63 0.18 -16.70 0.83
C MET A 63 1.72 -16.73 0.74
N PHE A 64 2.32 -17.92 0.74
CA PHE A 64 3.76 -18.06 0.68
C PHE A 64 4.33 -18.10 -0.74
N GLY A 65 3.48 -17.99 -1.77
CA GLY A 65 3.91 -17.94 -3.18
C GLY A 65 4.28 -19.31 -3.76
N GLY A 66 3.80 -20.39 -3.13
CA GLY A 66 3.89 -21.75 -3.64
C GLY A 66 5.31 -22.27 -3.88
N GLN A 67 5.41 -23.19 -4.85
CA GLN A 67 6.63 -23.94 -5.14
C GLN A 67 7.80 -23.03 -5.57
N ILE A 68 7.53 -21.95 -6.31
CA ILE A 68 8.58 -21.06 -6.84
C ILE A 68 9.35 -20.37 -5.70
N VAL A 69 8.64 -19.88 -4.68
CA VAL A 69 9.25 -19.25 -3.50
C VAL A 69 10.01 -20.29 -2.67
N ARG A 70 9.42 -21.49 -2.51
CA ARG A 70 10.07 -22.60 -1.80
C ARG A 70 11.39 -22.99 -2.46
N GLU A 71 11.42 -23.14 -3.78
CA GLU A 71 12.64 -23.46 -4.53
C GLU A 71 13.71 -22.37 -4.43
N ALA A 72 13.30 -21.10 -4.52
CA ALA A 72 14.23 -19.98 -4.33
C ALA A 72 14.84 -19.99 -2.92
N THR A 73 14.03 -20.31 -1.91
CA THR A 73 14.47 -20.40 -0.51
C THR A 73 15.45 -21.56 -0.30
N ILE A 74 15.15 -22.75 -0.81
CA ILE A 74 16.04 -23.92 -0.75
C ILE A 74 17.39 -23.61 -1.41
N ARG A 75 17.35 -22.92 -2.57
CA ARG A 75 18.55 -22.50 -3.31
C ARG A 75 19.22 -21.25 -2.74
N LYS A 76 18.74 -20.70 -1.61
CA LYS A 76 19.24 -19.47 -0.96
C LYS A 76 19.38 -18.27 -1.92
N ARG A 77 18.53 -18.20 -2.95
CA ARG A 77 18.55 -17.12 -3.95
C ARG A 77 17.41 -16.13 -3.70
N LYS A 78 17.62 -14.87 -4.10
CA LYS A 78 16.55 -13.87 -4.12
C LYS A 78 15.60 -14.12 -5.30
N LEU A 79 14.34 -13.74 -5.14
CA LEU A 79 13.36 -13.74 -6.23
C LEU A 79 13.70 -12.62 -7.23
N THR A 80 13.66 -12.96 -8.51
CA THR A 80 13.84 -12.06 -9.64
C THR A 80 12.49 -11.56 -10.16
N VAL A 81 12.48 -10.58 -11.06
CA VAL A 81 11.26 -10.11 -11.75
C VAL A 81 10.54 -11.29 -12.44
N LYS A 82 11.29 -12.14 -13.17
CA LYS A 82 10.74 -13.33 -13.83
C LYS A 82 10.12 -14.33 -12.86
N ASP A 83 10.62 -14.42 -11.62
CA ASP A 83 9.99 -15.26 -10.59
C ASP A 83 8.65 -14.68 -10.16
N TYR A 84 8.57 -13.36 -9.96
CA TYR A 84 7.29 -12.70 -9.63
C TYR A 84 6.25 -12.87 -10.74
N ASP A 85 6.64 -12.80 -12.01
CA ASP A 85 5.70 -13.03 -13.13
C ASP A 85 5.15 -14.47 -13.11
N LYS A 86 5.99 -15.46 -12.79
CA LYS A 86 5.56 -16.86 -12.64
C LYS A 86 4.65 -17.06 -11.43
N ILE A 87 5.00 -16.46 -10.28
CA ILE A 87 4.17 -16.51 -9.07
C ILE A 87 2.82 -15.83 -9.36
N ALA A 88 2.83 -14.70 -10.06
CA ALA A 88 1.63 -13.95 -10.40
C ALA A 88 0.67 -14.78 -11.25
N LYS A 89 1.17 -15.43 -12.30
CA LYS A 89 0.39 -16.33 -13.15
C LYS A 89 -0.19 -17.50 -12.36
N TRP A 90 0.63 -18.13 -11.52
CA TRP A 90 0.16 -19.25 -10.68
C TRP A 90 -0.92 -18.81 -9.67
N LEU A 91 -0.72 -17.68 -8.99
CA LEU A 91 -1.72 -17.11 -8.08
C LEU A 91 -3.01 -16.78 -8.81
N ASP A 92 -2.91 -16.21 -10.01
CA ASP A 92 -4.07 -15.89 -10.84
C ASP A 92 -4.91 -17.14 -11.15
N GLU A 93 -4.26 -18.22 -11.58
CA GLU A 93 -4.91 -19.51 -11.86
C GLU A 93 -5.61 -20.08 -10.61
N GLU A 94 -4.92 -20.11 -9.47
CA GLU A 94 -5.47 -20.67 -8.23
C GLU A 94 -6.63 -19.82 -7.66
N LEU A 95 -6.48 -18.49 -7.61
CA LEU A 95 -7.54 -17.61 -7.15
C LEU A 95 -8.80 -17.69 -8.04
N THR A 96 -8.60 -17.83 -9.36
CA THR A 96 -9.69 -17.97 -10.33
C THR A 96 -10.44 -19.28 -10.15
N LYS A 97 -9.76 -20.41 -9.92
CA LYS A 97 -10.39 -21.71 -9.61
C LYS A 97 -11.34 -21.59 -8.42
N ASP A 98 -10.93 -20.80 -7.43
CA ASP A 98 -11.71 -20.55 -6.22
C ASP A 98 -12.79 -19.47 -6.37
N LYS A 99 -12.94 -18.87 -7.56
CA LYS A 99 -13.84 -17.73 -7.83
C LYS A 99 -13.56 -16.51 -6.96
N VAL A 100 -12.30 -16.34 -6.54
CA VAL A 100 -11.85 -15.13 -5.86
C VAL A 100 -11.64 -14.04 -6.91
N TRP A 101 -12.19 -12.86 -6.66
CA TRP A 101 -11.96 -11.68 -7.49
C TRP A 101 -11.53 -10.45 -6.69
N VAL A 102 -11.44 -10.56 -5.36
CA VAL A 102 -10.97 -9.50 -4.47
C VAL A 102 -9.83 -10.03 -3.60
N VAL A 103 -8.78 -9.22 -3.41
CA VAL A 103 -7.67 -9.53 -2.50
C VAL A 103 -7.48 -8.35 -1.55
N LEU A 104 -7.52 -8.57 -0.25
CA LEU A 104 -7.22 -7.55 0.77
C LEU A 104 -6.03 -7.98 1.62
N MET A 105 -5.00 -7.12 1.69
CA MET A 105 -3.75 -7.43 2.36
C MET A 105 -3.32 -6.30 3.30
N PRO A 106 -2.81 -6.63 4.50
CA PRO A 106 -2.28 -5.64 5.43
C PRO A 106 -0.87 -5.18 5.06
N ALA A 107 -0.48 -4.03 5.63
CA ALA A 107 0.79 -3.38 5.36
C ALA A 107 2.03 -4.26 5.63
N ASN A 108 1.97 -5.13 6.64
CA ASN A 108 3.07 -6.07 6.94
C ASN A 108 3.26 -7.14 5.83
N GLN A 109 2.28 -7.32 4.94
CA GLN A 109 2.36 -8.20 3.78
C GLN A 109 2.80 -7.50 2.50
N PHE A 110 2.83 -6.16 2.44
CA PHE A 110 3.06 -5.42 1.18
C PHE A 110 4.38 -5.79 0.47
N ASN A 111 5.40 -6.17 1.23
CA ASN A 111 6.70 -6.54 0.67
C ASN A 111 6.91 -8.07 0.53
N LYS A 112 5.88 -8.87 0.83
CA LYS A 112 5.94 -10.34 0.77
C LYS A 112 5.69 -10.83 -0.66
N PRO A 113 6.12 -12.07 -0.98
CA PRO A 113 6.03 -12.59 -2.35
C PRO A 113 4.64 -12.51 -2.96
N PHE A 114 3.60 -12.84 -2.20
CA PHE A 114 2.21 -12.79 -2.67
C PHE A 114 1.80 -11.39 -3.17
N VAL A 115 1.91 -10.34 -2.34
CA VAL A 115 1.49 -8.98 -2.73
C VAL A 115 2.31 -8.46 -3.89
N LYS A 116 3.64 -8.69 -3.87
CA LYS A 116 4.51 -8.27 -4.98
C LYS A 116 4.15 -8.97 -6.29
N ALA A 117 3.82 -10.25 -6.25
CA ALA A 117 3.41 -10.98 -7.45
C ALA A 117 2.06 -10.46 -7.98
N ILE A 118 1.08 -10.21 -7.10
CA ILE A 118 -0.20 -9.62 -7.50
C ILE A 118 0.01 -8.24 -8.16
N GLU A 119 0.88 -7.39 -7.61
CA GLU A 119 1.24 -6.08 -8.21
C GLU A 119 1.88 -6.17 -9.60
N HIS A 120 2.47 -7.32 -9.96
CA HIS A 120 3.03 -7.57 -11.28
C HIS A 120 1.98 -8.09 -12.29
N HIS A 121 0.79 -8.49 -11.83
CA HIS A 121 -0.22 -9.06 -12.71
C HIS A 121 -1.15 -8.00 -13.32
N SER A 122 -1.16 -7.86 -14.64
CA SER A 122 -1.93 -6.81 -15.34
C SER A 122 -3.45 -6.93 -15.20
N LYS A 123 -3.99 -8.06 -14.72
CA LYS A 123 -5.43 -8.23 -14.45
C LYS A 123 -5.83 -7.95 -13.02
N TRP A 124 -4.89 -7.94 -12.09
CA TRP A 124 -5.14 -7.65 -10.67
C TRP A 124 -4.77 -6.21 -10.38
N GLN A 125 -5.78 -5.35 -10.28
CA GLN A 125 -5.58 -3.92 -10.15
C GLN A 125 -5.83 -3.44 -8.74
N LEU A 126 -4.99 -2.52 -8.26
CA LEU A 126 -5.18 -1.87 -6.97
C LEU A 126 -6.32 -0.85 -7.08
N VAL A 127 -7.31 -0.93 -6.19
CA VAL A 127 -8.45 -0.01 -6.17
C VAL A 127 -8.67 0.67 -4.82
N PHE A 128 -7.95 0.24 -3.78
CA PHE A 128 -7.91 0.94 -2.50
C PHE A 128 -6.53 0.79 -1.86
N LEU A 129 -6.01 1.89 -1.32
CA LEU A 129 -4.69 1.96 -0.70
C LEU A 129 -4.70 2.92 0.49
N ASN A 130 -4.07 2.52 1.58
CA ASN A 130 -3.60 3.42 2.64
C ASN A 130 -2.39 2.80 3.38
N ASP A 131 -1.97 3.38 4.51
CA ASP A 131 -0.83 2.87 5.29
C ASP A 131 -1.06 1.51 5.95
N LYS A 132 -2.29 1.02 5.97
CA LYS A 132 -2.67 -0.21 6.65
C LYS A 132 -3.06 -1.32 5.68
N GLN A 133 -3.67 -1.01 4.54
CA GLN A 133 -4.35 -1.96 3.69
C GLN A 133 -4.17 -1.69 2.20
N LYS A 134 -4.12 -2.75 1.41
CA LYS A 134 -4.24 -2.75 -0.06
C LYS A 134 -5.36 -3.67 -0.48
N LEU A 135 -6.27 -3.17 -1.31
CA LEU A 135 -7.32 -3.97 -1.93
C LEU A 135 -7.09 -4.03 -3.44
N PHE A 136 -6.90 -5.25 -3.95
CA PHE A 136 -6.81 -5.55 -5.37
C PHE A 136 -8.08 -6.25 -5.84
N ILE A 137 -8.37 -6.12 -7.13
CA ILE A 137 -9.52 -6.73 -7.80
C ILE A 137 -9.13 -7.32 -9.15
N ASP A 138 -9.81 -8.40 -9.53
CA ASP A 138 -9.71 -8.97 -10.87
C ASP A 138 -10.59 -8.21 -11.86
N THR A 139 -9.95 -7.46 -12.74
CA THR A 139 -10.55 -6.66 -13.81
C THR A 139 -11.19 -7.46 -14.94
N ARG A 140 -11.02 -8.79 -14.99
CA ARG A 140 -11.75 -9.65 -15.93
C ARG A 140 -13.21 -9.85 -15.52
N THR A 141 -13.51 -9.72 -14.23
CA THR A 141 -14.89 -9.77 -13.75
C THR A 141 -15.61 -8.45 -14.07
N PRO A 142 -16.91 -8.48 -14.45
CA PRO A 142 -17.67 -7.25 -14.70
C PRO A 142 -17.67 -6.29 -13.50
N GLN A 143 -17.76 -6.83 -12.28
CA GLN A 143 -17.75 -6.05 -11.04
C GLN A 143 -16.39 -5.41 -10.79
N GLY A 144 -15.29 -6.18 -10.95
CA GLY A 144 -13.94 -5.65 -10.85
C GLY A 144 -13.69 -4.56 -11.89
N LYS A 145 -13.98 -4.83 -13.16
CA LYS A 145 -13.85 -3.82 -14.21
C LYS A 145 -14.61 -2.53 -13.89
N LYS A 146 -15.86 -2.64 -13.43
CA LYS A 146 -16.67 -1.49 -13.01
C LYS A 146 -15.99 -0.67 -11.90
N LEU A 147 -15.43 -1.33 -10.88
CA LEU A 147 -14.74 -0.64 -9.77
C LEU A 147 -13.45 0.04 -10.23
N PHE A 148 -12.69 -0.59 -11.13
CA PHE A 148 -11.43 -0.02 -11.61
C PHE A 148 -11.68 1.16 -12.57
N ASP A 149 -12.55 0.99 -13.55
CA ASP A 149 -12.93 2.06 -14.47
C ASP A 149 -13.62 3.22 -13.74
N GLY A 150 -14.34 2.90 -12.66
CA GLY A 150 -15.02 3.86 -11.79
C GLY A 150 -14.08 4.85 -11.08
N ILE A 151 -12.79 4.53 -10.98
CA ILE A 151 -11.80 5.41 -10.33
C ILE A 151 -11.64 6.70 -11.15
N ALA A 152 -11.48 6.58 -12.46
CA ALA A 152 -11.20 7.72 -13.33
C ALA A 152 -12.41 8.64 -13.54
N ASN A 153 -13.62 8.10 -13.46
CA ASN A 153 -14.87 8.84 -13.69
C ASN A 153 -15.64 9.19 -12.40
N GLY A 154 -15.05 8.93 -11.23
CA GLY A 154 -15.65 9.25 -9.93
C GLY A 154 -16.81 8.36 -9.50
N LYS A 155 -17.12 7.27 -10.21
CA LYS A 155 -18.17 6.32 -9.82
C LYS A 155 -17.74 5.38 -8.69
N THR A 156 -16.44 5.18 -8.49
CA THR A 156 -15.93 4.43 -7.35
C THR A 156 -15.88 5.35 -6.13
N ILE A 157 -16.61 4.98 -5.09
CA ILE A 157 -16.78 5.79 -3.89
C ILE A 157 -15.62 5.52 -2.93
N TYR A 158 -15.08 6.57 -2.33
CA TYR A 158 -14.01 6.47 -1.35
C TYR A 158 -14.45 7.03 0.00
N PRO A 159 -13.92 6.51 1.12
CA PRO A 159 -14.26 6.98 2.45
C PRO A 159 -14.04 8.49 2.66
N ASP A 160 -13.03 9.03 2.00
CA ASP A 160 -12.65 10.43 2.06
C ASP A 160 -11.79 10.81 0.83
N GLU A 161 -11.50 12.10 0.72
CA GLU A 161 -10.66 12.66 -0.34
C GLU A 161 -9.21 12.18 -0.29
N TYR A 162 -8.67 11.85 0.88
CA TYR A 162 -7.31 11.33 1.01
C TYR A 162 -7.17 10.00 0.24
N HIS A 163 -8.08 9.05 0.48
CA HIS A 163 -8.06 7.75 -0.21
C HIS A 163 -8.29 7.91 -1.71
N ARG A 164 -9.21 8.80 -2.12
CA ARG A 164 -9.50 9.08 -3.54
C ARG A 164 -8.28 9.66 -4.26
N LYS A 165 -7.60 10.64 -3.68
CA LYS A 165 -6.40 11.26 -4.28
C LYS A 165 -5.24 10.27 -4.35
N LEU A 166 -5.04 9.49 -3.29
CA LEU A 166 -3.94 8.53 -3.22
C LEU A 166 -4.02 7.43 -4.29
N ILE A 167 -5.22 6.90 -4.54
CA ILE A 167 -5.39 5.88 -5.58
C ILE A 167 -5.41 6.46 -7.00
N LEU A 168 -5.94 7.69 -7.18
CA LEU A 168 -5.82 8.40 -8.46
C LEU A 168 -4.35 8.67 -8.80
N ALA A 169 -3.57 9.14 -7.82
CA ALA A 169 -2.13 9.27 -7.96
C ALA A 169 -1.50 7.94 -8.38
N HIS A 170 -1.76 6.86 -7.64
CA HIS A 170 -1.28 5.51 -8.01
C HIS A 170 -1.58 5.16 -9.46
N ASN A 171 -2.82 5.32 -9.92
CA ASN A 171 -3.21 4.97 -11.28
C ASN A 171 -2.52 5.85 -12.33
N LEU A 172 -2.40 7.15 -12.09
CA LEU A 172 -1.65 8.03 -12.99
C LEU A 172 -0.17 7.67 -13.04
N PHE A 173 0.41 7.14 -11.95
CA PHE A 173 1.80 6.70 -11.97
C PHE A 173 2.04 5.54 -12.94
N PHE A 174 1.16 4.54 -12.87
CA PHE A 174 1.37 3.25 -13.51
C PHE A 174 0.78 3.19 -14.92
N PHE A 175 -0.30 3.92 -15.18
CA PHE A 175 -1.04 3.81 -16.44
C PHE A 175 -0.95 5.04 -17.35
N ALA A 176 -0.55 6.21 -16.83
CA ALA A 176 -0.42 7.38 -17.68
C ALA A 176 0.83 7.29 -18.57
N THR A 177 0.63 7.57 -19.86
CA THR A 177 1.71 7.57 -20.87
C THR A 177 2.36 8.95 -21.04
N ASN A 178 1.62 10.03 -20.76
CA ASN A 178 2.11 11.40 -20.93
C ASN A 178 2.60 12.02 -19.61
N ASP A 179 3.54 12.95 -19.72
CA ASP A 179 4.18 13.58 -18.56
C ASP A 179 3.23 14.48 -17.77
N ALA A 180 2.27 15.16 -18.43
CA ALA A 180 1.30 16.02 -17.75
C ALA A 180 0.44 15.24 -16.74
N ALA A 181 -0.06 14.06 -17.14
CA ALA A 181 -0.81 13.18 -16.27
C ALA A 181 0.04 12.59 -15.13
N LYS A 182 1.33 12.31 -15.39
CA LYS A 182 2.25 11.89 -14.32
C LYS A 182 2.55 13.03 -13.33
N SER A 183 2.72 14.26 -13.79
CA SER A 183 2.84 15.45 -12.95
C SER A 183 1.61 15.62 -12.08
N GLN A 184 0.41 15.50 -12.66
CA GLN A 184 -0.84 15.52 -11.90
C GLN A 184 -0.89 14.41 -10.84
N GLY A 185 -0.38 13.21 -11.15
CA GLY A 185 -0.25 12.13 -10.19
C GLY A 185 0.63 12.48 -8.99
N VAL A 186 1.76 13.19 -9.21
CA VAL A 186 2.60 13.69 -8.12
C VAL A 186 1.85 14.73 -7.28
N GLU A 187 1.18 15.70 -7.89
CA GLU A 187 0.43 16.70 -7.14
C GLU A 187 -0.73 16.09 -6.34
N LEU A 188 -1.41 15.07 -6.85
CA LEU A 188 -2.43 14.34 -6.10
C LEU A 188 -1.82 13.58 -4.91
N ALA A 189 -0.64 13.00 -5.05
CA ALA A 189 0.06 12.35 -3.94
C ALA A 189 0.52 13.37 -2.88
N ILE A 190 0.97 14.56 -3.29
CA ILE A 190 1.31 15.67 -2.38
C ILE A 190 0.06 16.13 -1.63
N GLN A 191 -1.04 16.38 -2.32
CA GLN A 191 -2.30 16.75 -1.68
C GLN A 191 -2.82 15.67 -0.71
N ALA A 192 -2.63 14.39 -1.02
CA ALA A 192 -2.95 13.31 -0.10
C ALA A 192 -2.05 13.36 1.14
N PHE A 193 -0.76 13.66 0.99
CA PHE A 193 0.15 13.87 2.11
C PHE A 193 -0.26 15.08 2.98
N ASP A 194 -0.66 16.19 2.38
CA ASP A 194 -1.07 17.39 3.12
C ASP A 194 -2.33 17.14 3.95
N MET A 195 -3.23 16.27 3.48
CA MET A 195 -4.41 15.82 4.23
C MET A 195 -4.04 14.89 5.38
N VAL A 196 -3.21 13.88 5.09
CA VAL A 196 -2.78 12.88 6.06
C VAL A 196 -1.29 12.65 5.86
N PRO A 197 -0.41 13.21 6.71
CA PRO A 197 1.04 13.22 6.50
C PRO A 197 1.67 11.86 6.83
N SER A 198 1.30 10.84 6.06
CA SER A 198 1.62 9.44 6.32
C SER A 198 2.70 8.90 5.38
N ARG A 199 3.06 7.63 5.58
CA ARG A 199 4.19 7.01 4.89
C ARG A 199 3.83 6.67 3.43
N THR A 200 2.60 6.27 3.18
CA THR A 200 2.19 5.77 1.86
C THR A 200 2.29 6.83 0.74
N PRO A 201 1.76 8.06 0.88
CA PRO A 201 1.94 9.12 -0.11
C PRO A 201 3.42 9.43 -0.37
N LEU A 202 4.24 9.54 0.68
CA LEU A 202 5.68 9.81 0.55
C LEU A 202 6.43 8.69 -0.21
N GLN A 203 6.11 7.43 0.09
CA GLN A 203 6.70 6.30 -0.64
C GLN A 203 6.31 6.32 -2.12
N MET A 204 5.10 6.77 -2.43
CA MET A 204 4.64 6.94 -3.79
C MET A 204 5.43 8.04 -4.48
N ILE A 205 5.49 9.24 -3.90
CA ILE A 205 6.25 10.40 -4.42
C ILE A 205 7.72 10.04 -4.64
N LYS A 206 8.36 9.34 -3.69
CA LYS A 206 9.74 8.86 -3.86
C LYS A 206 9.89 7.93 -5.07
N ARG A 207 8.94 7.00 -5.28
CA ARG A 207 8.96 6.10 -6.44
C ARG A 207 8.82 6.88 -7.76
N TYR A 208 8.03 7.95 -7.77
CA TYR A 208 7.94 8.84 -8.94
C TYR A 208 9.28 9.48 -9.28
N TYR A 209 10.00 10.00 -8.27
CA TYR A 209 11.32 10.60 -8.44
C TYR A 209 12.32 9.63 -9.10
N ASP A 210 12.35 8.39 -8.61
CA ASP A 210 13.30 7.38 -9.09
C ASP A 210 13.03 7.01 -10.56
N ARG A 211 11.79 7.17 -11.06
CA ARG A 211 11.37 6.73 -12.41
C ARG A 211 11.12 7.83 -13.42
N ASN A 212 10.94 9.09 -13.01
CA ASN A 212 10.57 10.19 -13.92
C ASN A 212 11.51 11.39 -13.73
N PRO A 213 12.56 11.52 -14.55
CA PRO A 213 13.53 12.62 -14.45
C PRO A 213 12.88 14.02 -14.48
N ALA A 214 11.84 14.21 -15.30
CA ALA A 214 11.13 15.48 -15.44
C ALA A 214 10.47 15.98 -14.14
N LEU A 215 10.13 15.08 -13.22
CA LEU A 215 9.45 15.41 -11.97
C LEU A 215 10.42 15.64 -10.80
N ARG A 216 11.73 15.43 -11.01
CA ARG A 216 12.71 15.43 -9.91
C ARG A 216 12.78 16.76 -9.18
N ALA A 217 12.81 17.88 -9.91
CA ALA A 217 12.91 19.21 -9.30
C ALA A 217 11.72 19.48 -8.36
N ARG A 218 10.49 19.26 -8.85
CA ARG A 218 9.26 19.43 -8.07
C ARG A 218 9.22 18.52 -6.83
N ILE A 219 9.64 17.27 -6.98
CA ILE A 219 9.66 16.31 -5.85
C ILE A 219 10.73 16.68 -4.82
N LEU A 220 11.89 17.18 -5.26
CA LEU A 220 12.93 17.68 -4.34
C LEU A 220 12.44 18.89 -3.57
N GLU A 221 11.80 19.84 -4.23
CA GLU A 221 11.17 21.00 -3.60
C GLU A 221 10.15 20.54 -2.53
N PHE A 222 9.30 19.57 -2.86
CA PHE A 222 8.37 18.99 -1.90
C PHE A 222 9.07 18.37 -0.67
N PHE A 223 10.11 17.54 -0.88
CA PHE A 223 10.85 16.93 0.23
C PHE A 223 11.59 17.98 1.08
N GLN A 224 12.14 19.02 0.45
CA GLN A 224 12.75 20.16 1.15
C GLN A 224 11.71 20.92 1.98
N GLY A 225 10.55 21.22 1.40
CA GLY A 225 9.43 21.88 2.10
C GLY A 225 8.95 21.07 3.31
N CYS A 226 8.76 19.76 3.14
CA CYS A 226 8.40 18.86 4.25
C CYS A 226 9.44 18.89 5.38
N PHE A 227 10.73 18.88 5.01
CA PHE A 227 11.83 18.93 5.95
C PHE A 227 11.83 20.26 6.73
N ASP A 228 11.79 21.38 6.02
CA ASP A 228 11.84 22.72 6.59
C ASP A 228 10.63 23.02 7.48
N GLU A 229 9.45 22.59 7.07
CA GLU A 229 8.22 22.71 7.87
C GLU A 229 8.34 21.93 9.18
N PHE A 230 8.85 20.69 9.12
CA PHE A 230 9.04 19.87 10.31
C PHE A 230 10.03 20.52 11.28
N ILE A 231 11.16 21.02 10.80
CA ILE A 231 12.17 21.68 11.65
C ILE A 231 11.61 22.93 12.29
N ARG A 232 10.93 23.78 11.52
CA ARG A 232 10.33 25.04 11.99
C ARG A 232 9.29 24.81 13.08
N ASN A 233 8.46 23.78 12.92
CA ASN A 233 7.32 23.51 13.81
C ASN A 233 7.59 22.38 14.82
N ARG A 234 8.84 21.91 14.94
CA ARG A 234 9.20 20.71 15.70
C ARG A 234 8.69 20.72 17.14
N LYS A 235 8.83 21.85 17.84
CA LYS A 235 8.36 22.01 19.23
C LYS A 235 6.84 21.86 19.34
N GLN A 236 6.10 22.48 18.42
CA GLN A 236 4.63 22.37 18.38
C GLN A 236 4.20 20.95 18.06
N TYR A 237 4.84 20.31 17.07
CA TYR A 237 4.52 18.95 16.65
C TYR A 237 4.78 17.92 17.75
N ASN A 238 5.81 18.10 18.59
CA ASN A 238 6.07 17.23 19.74
C ASN A 238 4.92 17.20 20.75
N ALA A 239 4.08 18.23 20.82
CA ALA A 239 2.92 18.30 21.70
C ALA A 239 1.63 17.72 21.07
N GLN A 240 1.65 17.36 19.78
CA GLN A 240 0.47 16.91 19.06
C GLN A 240 0.38 15.38 18.99
N HIS A 241 -0.85 14.86 19.03
CA HIS A 241 -1.10 13.45 18.74
C HIS A 241 -0.71 13.14 17.29
N GLY A 242 -0.12 11.96 17.04
CA GLY A 242 0.30 11.56 15.69
C GLY A 242 1.66 12.07 15.24
N ILE A 243 2.47 12.69 16.12
CA ILE A 243 3.83 13.15 15.84
C ILE A 243 4.72 12.12 15.13
N HIS A 244 4.55 10.83 15.42
CA HIS A 244 5.29 9.75 14.78
C HIS A 244 5.16 9.74 13.25
N HIS A 245 4.02 10.15 12.70
CA HIS A 245 3.82 10.28 11.26
C HIS A 245 4.70 11.40 10.66
N ARG A 246 4.75 12.56 11.33
CA ARG A 246 5.59 13.70 10.94
C ARG A 246 7.09 13.39 11.08
N ILE A 247 7.48 12.66 12.13
CA ILE A 247 8.86 12.16 12.29
C ILE A 247 9.24 11.22 11.14
N ILE A 248 8.35 10.28 10.77
CA ILE A 248 8.58 9.40 9.62
C ILE A 248 8.72 10.22 8.33
N ALA A 249 7.91 11.26 8.14
CA ALA A 249 8.01 12.14 6.99
C ALA A 249 9.36 12.86 6.93
N ALA A 250 9.80 13.46 8.04
CA ALA A 250 11.10 14.12 8.14
C ALA A 250 12.26 13.14 7.91
N LEU A 251 12.18 11.92 8.44
CA LEU A 251 13.18 10.88 8.19
C LEU A 251 13.24 10.51 6.70
N MET A 252 12.09 10.35 6.04
CA MET A 252 12.04 10.05 4.61
C MET A 252 12.57 11.20 3.74
N ALA A 253 12.26 12.45 4.10
CA ALA A 253 12.82 13.63 3.46
C ALA A 253 14.35 13.68 3.63
N THR A 254 14.84 13.46 4.85
CA THR A 254 16.28 13.41 5.15
C THR A 254 16.99 12.33 4.35
N ASP A 255 16.42 11.12 4.28
CA ASP A 255 16.95 9.99 3.48
C ASP A 255 17.01 10.33 1.98
N HIS A 256 16.16 11.26 1.52
CA HIS A 256 16.12 11.70 0.13
C HIS A 256 17.08 12.87 -0.17
N LEU A 257 17.18 13.84 0.74
CA LEU A 257 17.99 15.05 0.59
C LEU A 257 19.48 14.79 0.84
N GLN A 258 19.83 13.88 1.75
CA GLN A 258 21.22 13.60 2.10
C GLN A 258 22.07 13.15 0.89
N PRO A 259 21.63 12.22 0.01
CA PRO A 259 22.38 11.90 -1.20
C PRO A 259 22.52 13.07 -2.18
N MET A 260 21.65 14.07 -2.15
CA MET A 260 21.78 15.27 -2.99
C MET A 260 22.88 16.19 -2.46
N ALA A 261 22.88 16.47 -1.16
CA ALA A 261 23.97 17.21 -0.50
C ALA A 261 25.34 16.55 -0.73
N ALA A 262 25.39 15.21 -0.73
CA ALA A 262 26.59 14.46 -1.06
C ALA A 262 27.08 14.68 -2.51
N ARG A 263 26.18 14.83 -3.49
CA ARG A 263 26.54 15.15 -4.87
C ARG A 263 27.06 16.58 -5.01
N GLU A 264 26.53 17.50 -4.22
CA GLU A 264 26.97 18.90 -4.13
C GLU A 264 28.26 19.07 -3.32
N LYS A 265 28.74 17.99 -2.67
CA LYS A 265 29.89 18.00 -1.76
C LYS A 265 29.71 18.95 -0.55
N ASP A 266 28.46 19.18 -0.16
CA ASP A 266 28.09 19.99 1.01
C ASP A 266 28.22 19.15 2.28
N THR A 267 29.43 19.10 2.84
CA THR A 267 29.76 18.26 4.01
C THR A 267 28.98 18.65 5.25
N GLU A 268 28.71 19.94 5.44
CA GLU A 268 27.93 20.45 6.58
C GLU A 268 26.50 19.93 6.54
N LYS A 269 25.80 20.03 5.40
CA LYS A 269 24.45 19.46 5.26
C LYS A 269 24.42 17.95 5.41
N ILE A 270 25.44 17.25 4.90
CA ILE A 270 25.53 15.78 5.05
C ILE A 270 25.56 15.40 6.53
N ASP A 271 26.39 16.07 7.33
CA ASP A 271 26.53 15.74 8.75
C ASP A 271 25.33 16.19 9.57
N TYR A 272 24.73 17.33 9.24
CA TYR A 272 23.47 17.78 9.80
C TYR A 272 22.36 16.73 9.58
N TYR A 273 22.18 16.25 8.34
CA TYR A 273 21.20 15.21 8.04
C TYR A 273 21.47 13.89 8.76
N LYS A 274 22.74 13.47 8.90
CA LYS A 274 23.09 12.26 9.68
C LYS A 274 22.71 12.40 11.15
N GLN A 275 23.05 13.53 11.77
CA GLN A 275 22.78 13.77 13.18
C GLN A 275 21.27 13.79 13.45
N LEU A 276 20.53 14.55 12.64
CA LEU A 276 19.09 14.65 12.75
C LEU A 276 18.40 13.30 12.51
N ARG A 277 18.86 12.54 11.50
CA ARG A 277 18.33 11.18 11.25
C ARG A 277 18.49 10.28 12.48
N LYS A 278 19.65 10.33 13.14
CA LYS A 278 19.90 9.58 14.38
C LYS A 278 18.92 10.01 15.47
N GLU A 279 18.83 11.32 15.72
CA GLU A 279 17.94 11.89 16.74
C GLU A 279 16.47 11.49 16.52
N LEU A 280 15.96 11.66 15.29
CA LEU A 280 14.59 11.31 14.93
C LEU A 280 14.33 9.80 15.00
N SER A 281 15.32 8.98 14.64
CA SER A 281 15.21 7.52 14.75
C SER A 281 15.12 7.08 16.20
N ASP A 282 15.91 7.68 17.09
CA ASP A 282 15.88 7.39 18.53
C ASP A 282 14.57 7.88 19.16
N GLN A 283 14.09 9.06 18.76
CA GLN A 283 12.76 9.54 19.14
C GLN A 283 11.66 8.57 18.66
N LEU A 284 11.75 8.05 17.43
CA LEU A 284 10.77 7.09 16.90
C LEU A 284 10.77 5.76 17.66
N LYS A 285 11.93 5.27 18.09
CA LYS A 285 12.03 4.05 18.92
C LYS A 285 11.31 4.22 20.25
N SER A 286 11.43 5.39 20.90
CA SER A 286 10.77 5.67 22.17
C SER A 286 9.23 5.54 22.12
N PHE A 287 8.61 5.73 20.95
CA PHE A 287 7.17 5.49 20.76
C PHE A 287 6.80 4.01 20.62
N ARG A 288 7.73 3.14 20.20
CA ARG A 288 7.50 1.70 20.07
C ARG A 288 7.55 0.97 21.41
N ASP A 289 8.41 1.46 22.32
CA ASP A 289 8.59 0.87 23.65
C ASP A 289 7.44 1.22 24.58
N LYS A 290 6.71 2.30 24.28
CA LYS A 290 5.43 2.65 24.91
C LYS A 290 4.30 1.86 24.24
N ARG A 291 4.19 0.58 24.57
CA ARG A 291 2.96 -0.18 24.29
C ARG A 291 1.82 0.45 25.08
N TRP A 292 0.87 1.05 24.37
CA TRP A 292 -0.50 1.24 24.83
C TRP A 292 -1.30 -0.03 24.50
#